data_AF-A0A959EMI5-F1
#
_entry.id   AF-A0A959EMI5-F1
#
_cell.length_a   1.000
_cell.length_b   1.000
_cell.length_c   1.000
_cell.angle_alpha   90.00
_cell.angle_beta   90.00
_cell.angle_gamma   90.00
#
_symmetry.space_group_name_H-M   'P 1'
#
loop_
_entity.id
_entity.type
_entity.pdbx_description
1 polymer ?
#
loop_
_entity_poly.entity_id
_entity_poly.type
_entity_poly.pdbx_seq_one_letter_code
_entity_poly.pdbx_strand_id
1 'polypeptide(L)'
;TELSLQFEFVGEESTDRFGRECPRGTAVRFDFYRYEKQLDWEVKWYNYGEGTAPLEHPEAFLALRQQVPAASEHRSELAYAWWDAPRPGIDPEHFATFASTNFEIEPGRYRLELTSDDGVKMWLDDQLIVDRWDQHVPTTDEVVVELGGEHHLEIAHFEIGGFATLSFRLTPADR
;
A
#
# COMPACT_ATOMS: atom_id res chain seq x y z
N THR A 1 7.26 5.80 12.76
CA THR A 1 6.85 6.83 13.73
C THR A 1 5.42 6.59 14.16
N GLU A 2 5.21 6.44 15.46
CA GLU A 2 3.88 6.47 16.06
C GLU A 2 3.71 7.82 16.78
N LEU A 3 2.62 8.52 16.50
CA LEU A 3 2.29 9.80 17.12
C LEU A 3 0.87 9.71 17.67
N SER A 4 0.75 9.73 19.00
CA SER A 4 -0.51 9.86 19.71
C SER A 4 -0.50 11.17 20.47
N LEU A 5 -1.41 12.08 20.13
CA LEU A 5 -1.56 13.37 20.81
C LEU A 5 -2.94 13.42 21.44
N GLN A 6 -2.99 13.69 22.74
CA GLN A 6 -4.21 14.01 23.45
C GLN A 6 -4.31 15.52 23.58
N PHE A 7 -5.42 16.08 23.15
CA PHE A 7 -5.69 17.51 23.21
C PHE A 7 -6.83 17.79 24.19
N GLU A 8 -6.75 18.96 24.82
CA GLU A 8 -7.84 19.53 25.60
C GLU A 8 -8.10 20.95 25.09
N PHE A 9 -9.34 21.19 24.67
CA PHE A 9 -9.82 22.52 24.32
C PHE A 9 -10.74 23.05 25.41
N VAL A 10 -10.44 24.25 25.91
CA VAL A 10 -11.30 25.01 26.83
C VAL A 10 -11.58 26.36 26.19
N GLY A 11 -12.84 26.63 25.86
CA GLY A 11 -13.19 27.82 25.09
C GLY A 11 -14.58 28.35 25.39
N GLU A 12 -15.04 29.19 24.47
CA GLU A 12 -16.41 29.69 24.42
C GLU A 12 -17.43 28.56 24.25
N GLU A 13 -18.70 28.88 24.47
CA GLU A 13 -19.79 27.97 24.21
C GLU A 13 -19.74 27.48 22.74
N SER A 14 -19.85 26.17 22.54
CA SER A 14 -19.77 25.54 21.24
C SER A 14 -20.71 24.35 21.15
N THR A 15 -20.82 23.75 19.97
CA THR A 15 -21.60 22.52 19.75
C THR A 15 -20.67 21.48 19.13
N ASP A 16 -20.68 20.26 19.67
CA ASP A 16 -19.84 19.19 19.13
C ASP A 16 -20.39 18.60 17.82
N ARG A 17 -19.63 17.69 17.20
CA ARG A 17 -20.01 17.02 15.94
C ARG A 17 -21.30 16.18 16.01
N PHE A 18 -21.85 15.98 17.20
CA PHE A 18 -23.08 15.23 17.45
C PHE A 18 -24.25 16.15 17.87
N GLY A 19 -24.07 17.48 17.78
CA GLY A 19 -25.11 18.45 18.13
C GLY A 19 -25.26 18.69 19.63
N ARG A 20 -24.32 18.23 20.46
CA ARG A 20 -24.38 18.44 21.92
C ARG A 20 -23.73 19.79 22.26
N GLU A 21 -24.41 20.58 23.08
CA GLU A 21 -23.88 21.83 23.59
C GLU A 21 -22.68 21.57 24.52
N CYS A 22 -21.60 22.31 24.30
CA CYS A 22 -20.40 22.35 25.12
C CYS A 22 -20.35 23.74 25.77
N PRO A 23 -20.78 23.87 27.04
CA PRO A 23 -20.79 25.15 27.74
C PRO A 23 -19.40 25.78 27.82
N ARG A 24 -19.35 27.12 27.85
CA ARG A 24 -18.09 27.86 28.05
C ARG A 24 -17.32 27.30 29.24
N GLY A 25 -16.01 27.11 29.06
CA GLY A 25 -15.12 26.60 30.11
C GLY A 25 -15.17 25.09 30.32
N THR A 26 -16.01 24.36 29.58
CA THR A 26 -15.99 22.90 29.58
C THR A 26 -14.80 22.39 28.78
N ALA A 27 -14.00 21.53 29.37
CA ALA A 27 -12.90 20.85 28.68
C ALA A 27 -13.46 19.83 27.69
N VAL A 28 -13.15 20.02 26.40
CA VAL A 28 -13.42 19.05 25.33
C VAL A 28 -12.12 18.34 25.01
N ARG A 29 -12.11 17.00 25.16
CA ARG A 29 -10.95 16.17 24.86
C ARG A 29 -11.09 15.47 23.51
N PHE A 30 -10.01 15.44 22.76
CA PHE A 30 -9.94 14.73 21.49
C PHE A 30 -8.52 14.21 21.26
N ASP A 31 -8.43 13.13 20.50
CA ASP A 31 -7.18 12.45 20.22
C ASP A 31 -6.84 12.56 18.73
N PHE A 32 -5.56 12.75 18.43
CA PHE A 32 -5.00 12.56 17.10
C PHE A 32 -4.05 11.36 17.14
N TYR A 33 -4.29 10.40 16.26
CA TYR A 33 -3.43 9.24 16.08
C TYR A 33 -2.89 9.21 14.66
N ARG A 34 -1.57 9.04 14.55
CA ARG A 34 -0.89 8.75 13.29
C ARG A 34 0.10 7.63 13.51
N TYR A 35 -0.10 6.54 12.79
CA TYR A 35 0.87 5.47 12.65
C TYR A 35 1.49 5.52 11.27
N GLU A 36 2.82 5.49 11.22
CA GLU A 36 3.56 5.57 9.98
C GLU A 36 4.79 4.66 10.10
N LYS A 37 4.71 3.45 9.57
CA LYS A 37 5.89 2.60 9.44
C LYS A 37 6.58 2.96 8.14
N GLN A 38 7.74 3.62 8.25
CA GLN A 38 8.63 3.82 7.12
C GLN A 38 9.26 2.48 6.79
N LEU A 39 9.12 2.05 5.54
CA LEU A 39 9.59 0.78 5.01
C LEU A 39 10.62 1.08 3.93
N ASP A 40 11.65 0.25 3.77
CA ASP A 40 12.59 0.41 2.66
C ASP A 40 12.14 -0.50 1.51
N TRP A 41 11.33 0.03 0.61
CA TRP A 41 10.83 -0.68 -0.56
C TRP A 41 11.88 -0.69 -1.66
N GLU A 42 12.29 -1.87 -2.09
CA GLU A 42 12.91 -2.06 -3.40
C GLU A 42 11.79 -2.21 -4.43
N VAL A 43 11.73 -1.31 -5.41
CA VAL A 43 10.72 -1.32 -6.48
C VAL A 43 11.41 -1.52 -7.82
N LYS A 44 10.90 -2.45 -8.62
CA LYS A 44 11.44 -2.86 -9.92
C LYS A 44 10.33 -2.84 -10.97
N TRP A 45 10.62 -2.25 -12.12
CA TRP A 45 9.72 -2.22 -13.27
C TRP A 45 10.26 -3.04 -14.44
N TYR A 46 9.35 -3.68 -15.15
CA TYR A 46 9.61 -4.45 -16.36
C TYR A 46 8.55 -4.12 -17.41
N ASN A 47 8.94 -4.11 -18.68
CA ASN A 47 7.97 -4.12 -19.77
C ASN A 47 7.68 -5.57 -20.10
N TYR A 48 6.41 -5.92 -20.27
CA TYR A 48 6.00 -7.26 -20.68
C TYR A 48 5.44 -7.22 -22.11
N GLY A 49 5.45 -8.37 -22.78
CA GLY A 49 4.82 -8.52 -24.10
C GLY A 49 3.96 -9.77 -24.14
N GLU A 50 3.55 -10.16 -25.34
CA GLU A 50 2.61 -11.27 -25.58
C GLU A 50 2.99 -12.57 -24.83
N GLY A 51 4.26 -12.97 -24.86
CA GLY A 51 4.72 -14.21 -24.20
C GLY A 51 4.80 -14.15 -22.67
N THR A 52 4.55 -12.98 -22.08
CA THR A 52 4.54 -12.75 -20.63
C THR A 52 3.32 -11.93 -20.24
N ALA A 53 2.26 -11.93 -21.04
CA ALA A 53 1.04 -11.20 -20.72
C ALA A 53 0.42 -11.79 -19.42
N PRO A 54 0.02 -10.96 -18.45
CA PRO A 54 -0.30 -11.42 -17.09
C PRO A 54 -1.52 -12.33 -17.01
N LEU A 55 -2.52 -12.14 -17.88
CA LEU A 55 -3.77 -12.89 -17.86
C LEU A 55 -3.62 -14.24 -18.58
N GLU A 56 -2.84 -14.29 -19.64
CA GLU A 56 -2.60 -15.48 -20.47
C GLU A 56 -1.44 -16.34 -19.93
N HIS A 57 -0.41 -15.70 -19.38
CA HIS A 57 0.85 -16.31 -18.97
C HIS A 57 1.30 -15.87 -17.58
N PRO A 58 0.49 -16.10 -16.52
CA PRO A 58 0.77 -15.60 -15.18
C PRO A 58 2.10 -16.09 -14.60
N GLU A 59 2.48 -17.34 -14.85
CA GLU A 59 3.77 -17.88 -14.39
C GLU A 59 4.95 -17.21 -15.09
N ALA A 60 4.85 -16.98 -16.41
CA ALA A 60 5.89 -16.32 -17.18
C ALA A 60 6.01 -14.84 -16.80
N PHE A 61 4.89 -14.17 -16.53
CA PHE A 61 4.85 -12.82 -15.99
C PHE A 61 5.58 -12.75 -14.63
N LEU A 62 5.23 -13.63 -13.69
CA LEU A 62 5.86 -13.65 -12.36
C LEU A 62 7.36 -13.99 -12.41
N ALA A 63 7.81 -14.67 -13.46
CA ALA A 63 9.23 -14.95 -13.70
C ALA A 63 10.04 -13.73 -14.17
N LEU A 64 9.38 -12.63 -14.59
CA LEU A 64 10.07 -11.37 -14.94
C LEU A 64 10.95 -10.87 -13.80
N ARG A 65 10.56 -11.09 -12.53
CA ARG A 65 11.35 -10.70 -11.34
C ARG A 65 12.77 -11.27 -11.29
N GLN A 66 13.05 -12.33 -12.06
CA GLN A 66 14.37 -12.97 -12.15
C GLN A 66 15.25 -12.34 -13.24
N GLN A 67 14.68 -11.50 -14.09
CA GLN A 67 15.38 -10.80 -15.15
C GLN A 67 15.94 -9.47 -14.65
N VAL A 68 16.80 -8.83 -15.45
CA VAL A 68 17.27 -7.48 -15.18
C VAL A 68 16.09 -6.51 -15.34
N PRO A 69 15.73 -5.72 -14.30
CA PRO A 69 14.65 -4.75 -14.42
C PRO A 69 15.01 -3.67 -15.44
N ALA A 70 14.01 -3.20 -16.17
CA ALA A 70 14.17 -2.03 -17.03
C ALA A 70 14.48 -0.79 -16.19
N ALA A 71 13.98 -0.77 -14.95
CA ALA A 71 14.25 0.30 -14.02
C ALA A 71 14.03 -0.16 -12.56
N SER A 72 14.76 0.42 -11.60
CA SER A 72 14.54 0.18 -10.18
C SER A 72 14.77 1.42 -9.32
N GLU A 73 14.23 1.42 -8.10
CA GLU A 73 14.50 2.44 -7.09
C GLU A 73 14.22 1.94 -5.67
N HIS A 74 14.66 2.73 -4.69
CA HIS A 74 14.24 2.60 -3.30
C HIS A 74 13.25 3.70 -2.92
N ARG A 75 12.27 3.35 -2.09
CA ARG A 75 11.28 4.29 -1.55
C ARG A 75 10.95 3.98 -0.11
N SER A 76 10.62 5.03 0.63
CA SER A 76 10.19 4.90 2.02
C SER A 76 8.70 4.56 2.15
N GLU A 77 7.95 4.78 1.06
CA GLU A 77 6.51 4.57 0.91
C GLU A 77 6.20 4.03 -0.50
N LEU A 78 5.18 3.18 -0.59
CA LEU A 78 4.63 2.72 -1.87
C LEU A 78 3.30 3.45 -2.10
N ALA A 79 3.32 4.49 -2.93
CA ALA A 79 2.17 5.38 -3.16
C ALA A 79 2.22 5.97 -4.58
N TYR A 80 1.99 5.12 -5.58
CA TYR A 80 2.07 5.50 -6.98
C TYR A 80 0.70 5.76 -7.61
N ALA A 81 0.66 6.72 -8.54
CA ALA A 81 -0.47 7.03 -9.39
C ALA A 81 0.06 7.55 -10.74
N TRP A 82 -0.35 6.93 -11.83
CA TRP A 82 0.25 7.12 -13.15
C TRP A 82 -0.84 7.26 -14.22
N TRP A 83 -0.76 8.34 -15.00
CA TRP A 83 -1.50 8.49 -16.27
C TRP A 83 -0.63 8.20 -17.50
N ASP A 84 0.68 8.25 -17.30
CA ASP A 84 1.73 8.02 -18.29
C ASP A 84 2.69 6.97 -17.74
N ALA A 85 3.74 6.65 -18.50
CA ALA A 85 4.79 5.74 -18.05
C ALA A 85 5.31 6.08 -16.64
N PRO A 86 5.46 5.09 -15.74
CA PRO A 86 5.97 5.30 -14.38
C PRO A 86 7.30 6.06 -14.34
N ARG A 87 8.12 5.86 -15.38
CA ARG A 87 9.41 6.52 -15.60
C ARG A 87 9.93 6.28 -17.02
N PRO A 88 10.95 7.03 -17.48
CA PRO A 88 11.54 6.81 -18.80
C PRO A 88 12.02 5.37 -19.00
N GLY A 89 11.67 4.78 -20.15
CA GLY A 89 12.03 3.41 -20.50
C GLY A 89 10.99 2.34 -20.11
N ILE A 90 9.93 2.74 -19.41
CA ILE A 90 8.79 1.86 -19.10
C ILE A 90 7.65 2.15 -20.08
N ASP A 91 7.00 1.09 -20.56
CA ASP A 91 5.79 1.18 -21.37
C ASP A 91 4.65 1.77 -20.53
N PRO A 92 3.86 2.73 -21.03
CA PRO A 92 2.78 3.34 -20.26
C PRO A 92 1.58 2.42 -20.02
N GLU A 93 1.40 1.38 -20.84
CA GLU A 93 0.20 0.52 -20.81
C GLU A 93 0.51 -0.93 -20.47
N HIS A 94 1.74 -1.41 -20.74
CA HIS A 94 2.10 -2.81 -20.53
C HIS A 94 3.38 -2.95 -19.68
N PHE A 95 3.23 -2.71 -18.38
CA PHE A 95 4.32 -2.85 -17.43
C PHE A 95 3.98 -3.71 -16.22
N ALA A 96 5.02 -4.32 -15.67
CA ALA A 96 5.00 -5.02 -14.39
C ALA A 96 5.71 -4.17 -13.33
N THR A 97 5.16 -4.16 -12.12
CA THR A 97 5.82 -3.61 -10.94
C THR A 97 6.00 -4.72 -9.91
N PHE A 98 7.24 -4.98 -9.52
CA PHE A 98 7.57 -5.85 -8.38
C PHE A 98 8.13 -4.98 -7.26
N ALA A 99 7.49 -5.04 -6.09
CA ALA A 99 7.93 -4.31 -4.91
C ALA A 99 8.19 -5.29 -3.76
N SER A 100 9.27 -5.09 -3.02
CA SER A 100 9.57 -5.92 -1.85
C SER A 100 10.21 -5.12 -0.73
N THR A 101 9.99 -5.54 0.51
CA THR A 101 10.62 -4.92 1.67
C THR A 101 10.77 -5.93 2.81
N ASN A 102 11.88 -5.82 3.55
CA ASN A 102 12.08 -6.51 4.81
C ASN A 102 11.90 -5.50 5.95
N PHE A 103 11.18 -5.88 6.99
CA PHE A 103 10.92 -4.98 8.11
C PHE A 103 10.76 -5.74 9.41
N GLU A 104 11.19 -5.11 10.50
CA GLU A 104 10.92 -5.57 11.85
C GLU A 104 9.74 -4.80 12.44
N ILE A 105 8.83 -5.47 13.16
CA ILE A 105 7.65 -4.84 13.75
C ILE A 105 7.34 -5.42 15.14
N GLU A 106 6.77 -4.59 16.01
CA GLU A 106 6.32 -5.03 17.33
C GLU A 106 5.17 -6.05 17.19
N PRO A 107 5.03 -7.00 18.13
CA PRO A 107 3.92 -7.93 18.13
C PRO A 107 2.54 -7.24 18.16
N GLY A 108 1.64 -7.62 17.26
CA GLY A 108 0.27 -7.12 17.25
C GLY A 108 -0.52 -7.43 15.98
N ARG A 109 -1.78 -7.00 15.97
CA ARG A 109 -2.67 -7.08 14.81
C ARG A 109 -2.49 -5.88 13.91
N TYR A 110 -2.19 -6.14 12.64
CA TYR A 110 -1.98 -5.11 11.63
C TYR A 110 -2.92 -5.30 10.45
N ARG A 111 -3.40 -4.18 9.93
CA ARG A 111 -4.17 -4.07 8.70
C ARG A 111 -3.22 -3.67 7.58
N LEU A 112 -3.20 -4.49 6.53
CA LEU A 112 -2.50 -4.23 5.28
C LEU A 112 -3.55 -3.83 4.26
N GLU A 113 -3.40 -2.65 3.67
CA GLU A 113 -4.25 -2.13 2.60
C GLU A 113 -3.40 -2.01 1.34
N LEU A 114 -3.82 -2.65 0.26
CA LEU A 114 -3.14 -2.63 -1.03
C LEU A 114 -4.14 -2.16 -2.09
N THR A 115 -3.86 -1.00 -2.67
CA THR A 115 -4.64 -0.45 -3.77
C THR A 115 -3.91 -0.68 -5.08
N SER A 116 -4.58 -1.27 -6.07
CA SER A 116 -4.04 -1.42 -7.41
C SER A 116 -5.03 -1.08 -8.52
N ASP A 117 -4.47 -0.69 -9.66
CA ASP A 117 -5.06 -0.63 -11.00
C ASP A 117 -3.90 -0.93 -11.95
N ASP A 118 -3.85 -2.04 -12.70
CA ASP A 118 -4.75 -3.20 -12.66
C ASP A 118 -4.41 -4.21 -11.54
N GLY A 119 -4.16 -5.49 -11.91
CA GLY A 119 -4.16 -6.63 -11.00
C GLY A 119 -2.92 -6.75 -10.13
N VAL A 120 -3.09 -7.40 -8.98
CA VAL A 120 -2.07 -7.49 -7.94
C VAL A 120 -2.06 -8.83 -7.21
N LYS A 121 -0.89 -9.21 -6.73
CA LYS A 121 -0.68 -10.27 -5.73
C LYS A 121 0.25 -9.75 -4.64
N MET A 122 -0.01 -10.16 -3.40
CA MET A 122 0.84 -9.83 -2.25
C MET A 122 1.13 -11.07 -1.43
N TRP A 123 2.41 -11.23 -1.06
CA TRP A 123 2.91 -12.29 -0.21
C TRP A 123 3.50 -11.70 1.06
N LEU A 124 3.23 -12.35 2.19
CA LEU A 124 3.85 -12.10 3.48
C LEU A 124 4.54 -13.40 3.92
N ASP A 125 5.85 -13.36 4.15
CA ASP A 125 6.67 -14.51 4.53
C ASP A 125 6.41 -15.74 3.64
N ASP A 126 6.51 -15.53 2.31
CA ASP A 126 6.25 -16.51 1.25
C ASP A 126 4.79 -17.02 1.15
N GLN A 127 3.89 -16.59 2.03
CA GLN A 127 2.48 -16.91 1.97
C GLN A 127 1.69 -15.88 1.16
N LEU A 128 0.97 -16.32 0.13
CA LEU A 128 0.06 -15.47 -0.64
C LEU A 128 -1.12 -15.03 0.24
N ILE A 129 -1.27 -13.72 0.44
CA ILE A 129 -2.32 -13.12 1.29
C ILE A 129 -3.32 -12.26 0.52
N VAL A 130 -2.94 -11.74 -0.66
CA VAL A 130 -3.85 -11.09 -1.61
C VAL A 130 -3.65 -11.72 -2.98
N ASP A 131 -4.74 -12.13 -3.62
CA ASP A 131 -4.76 -12.64 -4.98
C ASP A 131 -5.90 -11.99 -5.78
N ARG A 132 -5.57 -10.86 -6.42
CA ARG A 132 -6.48 -10.06 -7.24
C ARG A 132 -5.93 -9.95 -8.66
N TRP A 133 -5.83 -11.10 -9.33
CA TRP A 133 -5.15 -11.22 -10.63
C TRP A 133 -6.12 -11.09 -11.82
N ASP A 134 -6.84 -9.98 -11.86
CA ASP A 134 -7.79 -9.60 -12.90
C ASP A 134 -7.62 -8.12 -13.30
N GLN A 135 -8.09 -7.75 -14.51
CA GLN A 135 -8.14 -6.35 -14.93
C GLN A 135 -9.24 -5.62 -14.14
N HIS A 136 -8.91 -4.49 -13.52
CA HIS A 136 -9.87 -3.73 -12.72
C HIS A 136 -9.43 -2.29 -12.49
N VAL A 137 -10.41 -1.40 -12.36
CA VAL A 137 -10.21 0.00 -11.92
C VAL A 137 -9.64 0.05 -10.48
N PRO A 138 -9.23 1.23 -9.96
CA PRO A 138 -8.55 1.33 -8.68
C PRO A 138 -9.38 0.71 -7.55
N THR A 139 -8.85 -0.37 -6.97
CA THR A 139 -9.53 -1.17 -5.95
C THR A 139 -8.57 -1.44 -4.80
N THR A 140 -9.07 -1.33 -3.57
CA THR A 140 -8.29 -1.61 -2.36
C THR A 140 -8.67 -2.99 -1.80
N ASP A 141 -7.68 -3.88 -1.73
CA ASP A 141 -7.75 -5.12 -0.98
C ASP A 141 -7.20 -4.90 0.44
N GLU A 142 -7.87 -5.50 1.42
CA GLU A 142 -7.51 -5.36 2.84
C GLU A 142 -7.36 -6.73 3.49
N VAL A 143 -6.28 -6.92 4.24
CA VAL A 143 -6.03 -8.11 5.04
C VAL A 143 -5.58 -7.72 6.44
N VAL A 144 -6.14 -8.40 7.46
CA VAL A 144 -5.68 -8.27 8.85
C VAL A 144 -4.83 -9.49 9.21
N VAL A 145 -3.61 -9.23 9.69
CA VAL A 145 -2.59 -10.24 10.03
C VAL A 145 -2.06 -10.02 11.45
N GLU A 146 -1.57 -11.09 12.07
CA GLU A 146 -0.76 -11.02 13.30
C GLU A 146 0.71 -10.94 12.89
N LEU A 147 1.41 -9.87 13.27
CA LEU A 147 2.83 -9.69 13.00
C LEU A 147 3.61 -9.57 14.31
N GLY A 148 4.92 -9.80 14.25
CA GLY A 148 5.87 -9.58 15.33
C GLY A 148 7.26 -10.13 14.98
N GLY A 149 8.30 -9.31 15.17
CA GLY A 149 9.67 -9.62 14.73
C GLY A 149 9.91 -9.24 13.27
N GLU A 150 10.79 -9.97 12.60
CA GLU A 150 11.16 -9.74 11.20
C GLU A 150 10.15 -10.39 10.24
N HIS A 151 9.79 -9.65 9.19
CA HIS A 151 8.89 -10.09 8.12
C HIS A 151 9.41 -9.64 6.76
N HIS A 152 9.00 -10.38 5.72
CA HIS A 152 9.24 -10.03 4.32
C HIS A 152 7.91 -9.88 3.59
N LEU A 153 7.75 -8.77 2.86
CA LEU A 153 6.62 -8.53 1.98
C LEU A 153 7.08 -8.49 0.52
N GLU A 154 6.32 -9.15 -0.35
CA GLU A 154 6.45 -9.05 -1.80
C GLU A 154 5.12 -8.68 -2.45
N ILE A 155 5.18 -7.86 -3.47
CA ILE A 155 4.03 -7.44 -4.29
C ILE A 155 4.40 -7.62 -5.76
N ALA A 156 3.49 -8.21 -6.52
CA ALA A 156 3.52 -8.21 -7.98
C ALA A 156 2.27 -7.50 -8.50
N HIS A 157 2.46 -6.52 -9.37
CA HIS A 157 1.40 -5.72 -9.99
C HIS A 157 1.61 -5.69 -11.50
N PHE A 158 0.52 -5.62 -12.25
CA PHE A 158 0.54 -5.35 -13.69
C PHE A 158 -0.40 -4.22 -14.06
N GLU A 159 -0.06 -3.53 -15.14
CA GLU A 159 -0.94 -2.59 -15.84
C GLU A 159 -1.22 -3.11 -17.25
N ILE A 160 -2.46 -3.00 -17.74
CA ILE A 160 -2.88 -3.34 -19.12
C ILE A 160 -3.41 -2.10 -19.90
N GLY A 161 -3.54 -0.94 -19.26
CA GLY A 161 -3.66 0.36 -19.93
C GLY A 161 -4.65 1.31 -19.28
N GLY A 162 -4.41 2.61 -19.47
CA GLY A 162 -5.22 3.67 -18.89
C GLY A 162 -4.52 4.29 -17.68
N PHE A 163 -5.26 4.43 -16.57
CA PHE A 163 -4.69 4.94 -15.33
C PHE A 163 -4.19 3.76 -14.51
N ALA A 164 -2.99 3.87 -13.96
CA ALA A 164 -2.40 2.84 -13.11
C ALA A 164 -2.17 3.36 -11.70
N THR A 165 -2.32 2.50 -10.69
CA THR A 165 -1.94 2.82 -9.31
C THR A 165 -1.39 1.61 -8.58
N LEU A 166 -0.46 1.87 -7.66
CA LEU A 166 0.00 0.89 -6.70
C LEU A 166 0.32 1.61 -5.38
N SER A 167 -0.49 1.38 -4.36
CA SER A 167 -0.30 1.97 -3.04
C SER A 167 -0.45 0.94 -1.94
N PHE A 168 0.44 0.99 -0.95
CA PHE A 168 0.39 0.12 0.21
C PHE A 168 0.35 0.93 1.50
N ARG A 169 -0.43 0.46 2.47
CA ARG A 169 -0.48 0.98 3.82
C ARG A 169 -0.49 -0.15 4.85
N LEU A 170 0.27 0.05 5.93
CA LEU A 170 0.30 -0.82 7.11
C LEU A 170 -0.08 0.02 8.33
N THR A 171 -1.12 -0.40 9.06
CA THR A 171 -1.58 0.25 10.29
C THR A 171 -1.96 -0.77 11.36
N PRO A 172 -1.88 -0.45 12.66
CA PRO A 172 -2.46 -1.28 13.71
C PRO A 172 -3.97 -1.46 13.47
N ALA A 173 -4.48 -2.68 13.63
CA ALA A 173 -5.88 -2.99 13.36
C ALA A 173 -6.83 -2.64 14.52
N ASP A 174 -6.30 -2.49 15.74
CA ASP A 174 -7.07 -2.37 16.99
C ASP A 174 -6.99 -0.96 17.63
N ARG A 175 -6.72 0.09 16.84
CA ARG A 175 -6.57 1.48 17.31
C ARG A 175 -7.48 2.44 16.56
#